data_AF-A0A1M7CQ85-F1
#
_entry.id   AF-A0A1M7CQ85-F1
#
_cell.length_a   1.000
_cell.length_b   1.000
_cell.length_c   1.000
_cell.angle_alpha   90.00
_cell.angle_beta   90.00
_cell.angle_gamma   90.00
#
_symmetry.space_group_name_H-M   'P 1'
#
loop_
_entity.id
_entity.type
_entity.pdbx_description
1 polymer ?
#
loop_
_entity_poly.entity_id
_entity_poly.type
_entity_poly.pdbx_seq_one_letter_code
_entity_poly.pdbx_strand_id
1 'polypeptide(L)'
;MNGKDVMHTADTPEKPITNLGFTNSGRYKGDNDGPAYVVYSKIGYSKASFEFKLSRIKLNMRRKSDQRWTNSYIFLGVDVYDEKEEFLNCIDAGFCYSGGALNWHLFYNLLNTNQKVSWYESPVALEETHDYRLILDCSGKDAMAVLTIIDITENEKIVDTAEFEVMYAKKDGSNLSMYQDYAIDFPDDIKKDRMGEDSADDWEEITLYNTDEDIYLNNIAIQDAKLYSPEGEYTWTKERTNDRFMWPHTQYKKIDYACTSIREQKMDSELLLDLDMNHR
;
A
#
# COMPACT_ATOMS: atom_id res chain seq x y z
N MET A 1 41.00 8.23 -34.45
CA MET A 1 39.94 9.10 -35.02
C MET A 1 39.09 8.20 -35.90
N ASN A 2 37.83 7.84 -35.62
CA ASN A 2 36.79 8.51 -34.86
C ASN A 2 35.97 7.48 -34.08
N GLY A 3 35.74 7.76 -32.80
CA GLY A 3 34.62 7.18 -32.06
C GLY A 3 33.33 7.73 -32.64
N LYS A 4 32.36 6.86 -32.88
CA LYS A 4 30.96 7.24 -33.01
C LYS A 4 30.32 6.92 -31.68
N ASP A 5 30.09 7.97 -30.91
CA ASP A 5 29.22 7.95 -29.75
C ASP A 5 27.85 7.48 -30.21
N VAL A 6 27.44 6.31 -29.69
CA VAL A 6 26.04 5.91 -29.71
C VAL A 6 25.39 6.72 -28.60
N MET A 7 24.75 7.83 -28.98
CA MET A 7 23.78 8.48 -28.10
C MET A 7 22.69 7.45 -27.82
N HIS A 8 22.68 6.90 -26.60
CA HIS A 8 21.46 6.38 -26.02
C HIS A 8 20.51 7.56 -25.91
N THR A 9 19.56 7.65 -26.84
CA THR A 9 18.40 8.51 -26.68
C THR A 9 17.68 8.02 -25.43
N ALA A 10 17.72 8.80 -24.36
CA ALA A 10 16.83 8.63 -23.23
C ALA A 10 15.40 8.66 -23.79
N ASP A 11 14.72 7.51 -23.72
CA ASP A 11 13.30 7.46 -24.03
C ASP A 11 12.61 8.50 -23.15
N THR A 12 11.89 9.40 -23.81
CA THR A 12 11.02 10.37 -23.15
C THR A 12 9.99 9.56 -22.34
N PRO A 13 9.70 9.91 -21.08
CA PRO A 13 8.93 9.02 -20.22
C PRO A 13 7.56 8.74 -20.84
N GLU A 14 7.13 7.47 -20.79
CA GLU A 14 5.71 7.15 -20.92
C GLU A 14 4.93 8.08 -19.98
N LYS A 15 3.83 8.66 -20.47
CA LYS A 15 2.99 9.50 -19.62
C LYS A 15 2.63 8.72 -18.35
N PRO A 16 2.66 9.34 -17.17
CA PRO A 16 2.31 8.65 -15.93
C PRO A 16 0.92 8.04 -16.05
N ILE A 17 0.77 6.83 -15.52
CA ILE A 17 -0.53 6.16 -15.42
C ILE A 17 -1.24 6.78 -14.22
N THR A 18 -2.46 7.27 -14.41
CA THR A 18 -3.21 7.98 -13.36
C THR A 18 -4.60 7.40 -13.17
N ASN A 19 -5.19 7.69 -12.01
CA ASN A 19 -6.53 7.23 -11.65
C ASN A 19 -7.63 7.68 -12.63
N LEU A 20 -7.42 8.81 -13.33
CA LEU A 20 -8.36 9.35 -14.31
C LEU A 20 -8.58 8.45 -15.54
N GLY A 21 -7.60 7.61 -15.87
CA GLY A 21 -7.64 6.70 -17.02
C GLY A 21 -7.40 5.24 -16.66
N PHE A 22 -7.26 4.92 -15.38
CA PHE A 22 -6.96 3.57 -14.93
C PHE A 22 -8.23 2.71 -14.89
N THR A 23 -8.14 1.50 -15.45
CA THR A 23 -9.22 0.51 -15.38
C THR A 23 -8.85 -0.54 -14.34
N ASN A 24 -9.57 -0.54 -13.22
CA ASN A 24 -9.45 -1.57 -12.20
C ASN A 24 -9.78 -2.95 -12.80
N SER A 25 -9.10 -4.00 -12.31
CA SER A 25 -9.28 -5.36 -12.83
C SER A 25 -9.86 -6.31 -11.80
N GLY A 26 -10.64 -7.28 -12.28
CA GLY A 26 -11.03 -8.47 -11.53
C GLY A 26 -12.13 -8.30 -10.50
N ARG A 27 -12.03 -9.08 -9.42
CA ARG A 27 -13.15 -9.35 -8.49
C ARG A 27 -12.98 -8.73 -7.09
N TYR A 28 -11.77 -8.30 -6.73
CA TYR A 28 -11.52 -7.66 -5.45
C TYR A 28 -12.02 -6.21 -5.45
N LYS A 29 -12.11 -5.59 -4.28
CA LYS A 29 -12.58 -4.20 -4.16
C LYS A 29 -11.43 -3.18 -4.17
N GLY A 30 -10.23 -3.59 -3.75
CA GLY A 30 -9.12 -2.67 -3.47
C GLY A 30 -9.41 -1.77 -2.27
N ASP A 31 -8.46 -0.91 -1.92
CA ASP A 31 -8.62 0.16 -0.94
C ASP A 31 -9.41 1.32 -1.55
N ASN A 32 -10.33 1.88 -0.77
CA ASN A 32 -11.20 2.96 -1.16
C ASN A 32 -11.40 4.05 -0.11
N ASP A 33 -10.58 4.08 0.94
CA ASP A 33 -10.70 5.04 2.03
C ASP A 33 -9.95 6.36 1.75
N GLY A 34 -9.32 6.45 0.57
CA GLY A 34 -8.76 7.65 -0.06
C GLY A 34 -7.92 7.28 -1.29
N PRO A 35 -7.02 8.17 -1.77
CA PRO A 35 -6.11 7.87 -2.87
C PRO A 35 -5.26 6.63 -2.58
N ALA A 36 -5.35 5.61 -3.43
CA ALA A 36 -4.68 4.34 -3.20
C ALA A 36 -4.29 3.60 -4.48
N TYR A 37 -3.30 2.72 -4.38
CA TYR A 37 -2.94 1.75 -5.43
C TYR A 37 -2.65 0.37 -4.84
N VAL A 38 -3.35 -0.65 -5.35
CA VAL A 38 -3.30 -2.02 -4.81
C VAL A 38 -2.91 -3.01 -5.90
N VAL A 39 -2.07 -3.98 -5.55
CA VAL A 39 -1.65 -5.08 -6.44
C VAL A 39 -1.85 -6.42 -5.72
N TYR A 40 -2.78 -7.23 -6.22
CA TYR A 40 -3.08 -8.56 -5.66
C TYR A 40 -2.32 -9.66 -6.40
N SER A 41 -1.74 -10.60 -5.67
CA SER A 41 -1.23 -11.84 -6.24
C SER A 41 -2.38 -12.75 -6.66
N LYS A 42 -2.06 -13.83 -7.36
CA LYS A 42 -2.94 -15.00 -7.42
C LYS A 42 -2.94 -15.70 -6.06
N ILE A 43 -3.95 -16.54 -5.82
CA ILE A 43 -3.97 -17.42 -4.66
C ILE A 43 -2.81 -18.43 -4.76
N GLY A 44 -2.15 -18.74 -3.64
CA GLY A 44 -1.11 -19.79 -3.59
C GLY A 44 0.23 -19.36 -2.97
N TYR A 45 0.31 -18.16 -2.38
CA TYR A 45 1.53 -17.65 -1.75
C TYR A 45 1.31 -17.45 -0.27
N SER A 46 2.29 -17.84 0.56
CA SER A 46 2.20 -17.76 2.02
C SER A 46 3.06 -16.65 2.61
N LYS A 47 3.84 -15.96 1.80
CA LYS A 47 4.70 -14.88 2.23
C LYS A 47 4.96 -13.91 1.09
N ALA A 48 5.17 -12.65 1.44
CA ALA A 48 5.53 -11.58 0.52
C ALA A 48 6.55 -10.64 1.17
N SER A 49 7.30 -9.94 0.34
CA SER A 49 8.20 -8.88 0.80
C SER A 49 8.38 -7.80 -0.26
N PHE A 50 8.76 -6.60 0.15
CA PHE A 50 9.33 -5.58 -0.73
C PHE A 50 10.33 -4.73 0.03
N GLU A 51 11.22 -4.07 -0.71
CA GLU A 51 12.06 -2.99 -0.19
C GLU A 51 11.40 -1.64 -0.46
N PHE A 52 11.37 -0.78 0.55
CA PHE A 52 10.76 0.54 0.53
C PHE A 52 11.80 1.62 0.81
N LYS A 53 11.86 2.60 -0.09
CA LYS A 53 12.75 3.76 0.02
C LYS A 53 12.15 4.88 0.86
N LEU A 54 12.03 4.67 2.18
CA LEU A 54 11.49 5.68 3.08
C LEU A 54 12.27 7.01 2.98
N SER A 55 13.60 6.93 2.83
CA SER A 55 14.50 8.07 2.61
C SER A 55 14.13 9.03 1.48
N ARG A 56 13.25 8.61 0.55
CA ARG A 56 12.83 9.42 -0.60
C ARG A 56 11.47 10.06 -0.42
N ILE A 57 10.69 9.63 0.57
CA ILE A 57 9.32 10.10 0.78
C ILE A 57 9.31 11.61 1.01
N LYS A 58 8.32 12.25 0.42
CA LYS A 58 7.90 13.60 0.78
C LYS A 58 6.44 13.54 1.14
N LEU A 59 6.09 13.94 2.36
CA LEU A 59 4.71 13.89 2.83
C LEU A 59 4.29 15.19 3.51
N ASN A 60 3.02 15.52 3.37
CA ASN A 60 2.28 16.33 4.33
C ASN A 60 0.92 15.66 4.55
N MET A 61 0.68 15.21 5.78
CA MET A 61 -0.59 14.56 6.18
C MET A 61 -1.50 15.50 6.97
N ARG A 62 -1.15 16.77 7.08
CA ARG A 62 -1.89 17.74 7.87
C ARG A 62 -2.67 18.67 6.97
N ARG A 63 -3.99 18.68 7.13
CA ARG A 63 -4.89 19.60 6.43
C ARG A 63 -4.53 21.04 6.75
N LYS A 64 -4.38 21.87 5.71
CA LYS A 64 -4.05 23.28 5.86
C LYS A 64 -5.12 24.08 6.63
N SER A 65 -6.40 23.76 6.42
CA SER A 65 -7.53 24.57 6.92
C SER A 65 -7.76 24.46 8.43
N ASP A 66 -7.72 23.25 8.98
CA ASP A 66 -8.13 22.94 10.35
C ASP A 66 -7.08 22.15 11.14
N GLN A 67 -5.95 21.84 10.50
CA GLN A 67 -4.81 21.18 11.11
C GLN A 67 -5.07 19.74 11.57
N ARG A 68 -6.18 19.12 11.12
CA ARG A 68 -6.48 17.70 11.31
C ARG A 68 -5.61 16.83 10.38
N TRP A 69 -5.53 15.55 10.70
CA TRP A 69 -4.57 14.64 10.08
C TRP A 69 -5.25 13.57 9.25
N THR A 70 -4.68 13.28 8.08
CA THR A 70 -4.85 12.01 7.37
C THR A 70 -3.84 10.98 7.87
N ASN A 71 -4.04 9.71 7.51
CA ASN A 71 -3.06 8.66 7.75
C ASN A 71 -2.46 8.20 6.41
N SER A 72 -1.23 7.72 6.43
CA SER A 72 -0.59 7.08 5.27
C SER A 72 -0.24 5.64 5.59
N TYR A 73 -0.42 4.76 4.61
CA TYR A 73 -0.07 3.35 4.72
C TYR A 73 0.72 2.87 3.52
N ILE A 74 1.75 2.08 3.79
CA ILE A 74 2.53 1.36 2.78
C ILE A 74 2.71 -0.05 3.33
N PHE A 75 2.00 -1.03 2.77
CA PHE A 75 1.86 -2.31 3.46
C PHE A 75 1.73 -3.52 2.55
N LEU A 76 1.88 -4.69 3.18
CA LEU A 76 1.49 -5.97 2.63
C LEU A 76 0.23 -6.43 3.34
N GLY A 77 -0.70 -6.98 2.60
CA GLY A 77 -1.88 -7.62 3.18
C GLY A 77 -2.07 -9.04 2.67
N VAL A 78 -3.00 -9.74 3.30
CA VAL A 78 -3.43 -11.07 2.85
C VAL A 78 -4.94 -11.18 2.92
N ASP A 79 -5.53 -11.60 1.81
CA ASP A 79 -6.91 -12.07 1.79
C ASP A 79 -6.93 -13.60 1.95
N VAL A 80 -7.85 -14.08 2.77
CA VAL A 80 -8.07 -15.51 3.04
C VAL A 80 -9.38 -15.94 2.40
N TYR A 81 -9.36 -17.06 1.68
CA TYR A 81 -10.54 -17.61 1.02
C TYR A 81 -10.88 -19.03 1.50
N ASP A 82 -12.12 -19.42 1.25
CA ASP A 82 -12.57 -20.81 1.42
C ASP A 82 -12.30 -21.65 0.16
N GLU A 83 -12.76 -22.91 0.17
CA GLU A 83 -12.58 -23.85 -0.96
C GLU A 83 -13.37 -23.46 -2.22
N LYS A 84 -14.35 -22.55 -2.11
CA LYS A 84 -15.12 -21.99 -3.23
C LYS A 84 -14.58 -20.63 -3.68
N GLU A 85 -13.43 -20.22 -3.13
CA GLU A 85 -12.85 -18.89 -3.29
C GLU A 85 -13.74 -17.75 -2.79
N GLU A 86 -14.61 -18.03 -1.81
CA GLU A 86 -15.37 -17.00 -1.09
C GLU A 86 -14.46 -16.35 -0.03
N PHE A 87 -14.54 -15.03 0.09
CA PHE A 87 -13.75 -14.24 1.04
C PHE A 87 -14.11 -14.59 2.49
N LEU A 88 -13.10 -14.85 3.32
CA LEU A 88 -13.25 -15.18 4.74
C LEU A 88 -12.68 -14.10 5.67
N ASN A 89 -11.52 -13.56 5.33
CA ASN A 89 -10.78 -12.65 6.20
C ASN A 89 -9.78 -11.81 5.41
N CYS A 90 -9.36 -10.67 5.96
CA CYS A 90 -8.23 -9.90 5.48
C CYS A 90 -7.38 -9.35 6.63
N ILE A 91 -6.14 -9.03 6.32
CA ILE A 91 -5.20 -8.37 7.23
C ILE A 91 -4.38 -7.36 6.44
N ASP A 92 -4.21 -6.18 7.02
CA ASP A 92 -3.32 -5.14 6.52
C ASP A 92 -2.15 -5.01 7.48
N ALA A 93 -0.91 -5.09 6.99
CA ALA A 93 0.25 -5.15 7.87
C ALA A 93 1.50 -4.53 7.21
N GLY A 94 2.01 -3.45 7.78
CA GLY A 94 3.15 -2.76 7.17
C GLY A 94 3.59 -1.50 7.90
N PHE A 95 3.88 -0.47 7.11
CA PHE A 95 4.26 0.85 7.60
C PHE A 95 3.05 1.76 7.66
N CYS A 96 2.87 2.48 8.76
CA CYS A 96 1.93 3.59 8.83
C CYS A 96 2.62 4.88 9.29
N TYR A 97 2.09 6.00 8.82
CA TYR A 97 2.33 7.31 9.40
C TYR A 97 0.96 7.85 9.85
N SER A 98 0.71 7.83 11.15
CA SER A 98 -0.56 8.26 11.73
C SER A 98 -0.47 9.68 12.30
N GLY A 99 -1.58 10.40 12.29
CA GLY A 99 -1.68 11.74 12.91
C GLY A 99 -1.39 11.75 14.43
N GLY A 100 -1.49 10.59 15.08
CA GLY A 100 -1.16 10.43 16.51
C GLY A 100 0.33 10.28 16.78
N ALA A 101 1.04 9.51 15.94
CA ALA A 101 2.46 9.21 16.14
C ALA A 101 3.38 10.24 15.48
N LEU A 102 3.00 10.77 14.32
CA LEU A 102 3.79 11.71 13.51
C LEU A 102 5.19 11.17 13.16
N ASN A 103 5.27 9.86 12.93
CA ASN A 103 6.46 9.15 12.46
C ASN A 103 6.02 7.86 11.76
N TRP A 104 6.89 7.32 10.91
CA TRP A 104 6.69 6.00 10.32
C TRP A 104 6.98 4.90 11.33
N HIS A 105 6.07 3.94 11.45
CA HIS A 105 6.20 2.81 12.37
C HIS A 105 5.43 1.60 11.86
N LEU A 106 5.63 0.45 12.51
CA LEU A 106 4.94 -0.79 12.19
C LEU A 106 3.47 -0.72 12.62
N PHE A 107 2.56 -1.23 11.79
CA PHE A 107 1.17 -1.46 12.18
C PHE A 107 0.62 -2.79 11.69
N TYR A 108 -0.51 -3.20 12.27
CA TYR A 108 -1.40 -4.17 11.65
C TYR A 108 -2.88 -3.86 11.95
N ASN A 109 -3.74 -4.24 11.02
CA ASN A 109 -5.20 -4.23 11.14
C ASN A 109 -5.77 -5.60 10.81
N LEU A 110 -6.60 -6.15 11.70
CA LEU A 110 -7.18 -7.49 11.58
C LEU A 110 -8.70 -7.38 11.41
N LEU A 111 -9.24 -7.84 10.28
CA LEU A 111 -10.69 -7.80 10.06
C LEU A 111 -11.44 -8.75 11.01
N ASN A 112 -11.10 -10.03 10.99
CA ASN A 112 -11.63 -11.04 11.92
C ASN A 112 -10.48 -11.64 12.75
N THR A 113 -10.58 -11.50 14.07
CA THR A 113 -9.59 -12.02 15.02
C THR A 113 -10.22 -12.40 16.37
N ASN A 114 -9.62 -13.38 17.04
CA ASN A 114 -9.86 -13.69 18.45
C ASN A 114 -8.98 -12.84 19.40
N GLN A 115 -8.05 -12.06 18.85
CA GLN A 115 -7.22 -11.16 19.63
C GLN A 115 -8.08 -10.01 20.20
N LYS A 116 -7.68 -9.50 21.36
CA LYS A 116 -8.41 -8.41 22.02
C LYS A 116 -8.38 -7.11 21.24
N VAL A 117 -7.37 -6.95 20.39
CA VAL A 117 -7.06 -5.73 19.67
C VAL A 117 -6.91 -6.10 18.20
N SER A 118 -7.77 -5.54 17.37
CA SER A 118 -7.70 -5.68 15.90
C SER A 118 -6.77 -4.66 15.27
N TRP A 119 -6.48 -3.55 15.94
CA TRP A 119 -5.60 -2.48 15.45
C TRP A 119 -4.39 -2.27 16.34
N TYR A 120 -3.19 -2.40 15.80
CA TYR A 120 -1.94 -2.19 16.53
C TYR A 120 -1.02 -1.23 15.79
N GLU A 121 -0.44 -0.31 16.56
CA GLU A 121 0.65 0.58 16.14
C GLU A 121 1.83 0.35 17.09
N SER A 122 3.01 0.06 16.51
CA SER A 122 4.23 -0.12 17.26
C SER A 122 4.76 1.21 17.79
N PRO A 123 5.32 1.25 19.03
CA PRO A 123 5.97 2.44 19.54
C PRO A 123 7.36 2.69 18.93
N VAL A 124 7.87 1.80 18.06
CA VAL A 124 9.19 1.91 17.43
C VAL A 124 9.10 2.84 16.23
N ALA A 125 9.62 4.06 16.39
CA ALA A 125 9.77 5.01 15.29
C ALA A 125 10.92 4.60 14.35
N LEU A 126 10.65 4.66 13.05
CA LEU A 126 11.64 4.43 11.99
C LEU A 126 12.40 5.71 11.65
N GLU A 127 13.65 5.55 11.21
CA GLU A 127 14.52 6.64 10.79
C GLU A 127 14.17 7.06 9.36
N GLU A 128 13.68 8.30 9.18
CA GLU A 128 13.20 8.80 7.90
C GLU A 128 14.28 8.88 6.81
N THR A 129 15.57 8.83 7.17
CA THR A 129 16.68 8.83 6.23
C THR A 129 17.10 7.43 5.77
N HIS A 130 16.49 6.37 6.32
CA HIS A 130 16.84 4.99 5.99
C HIS A 130 15.84 4.38 5.01
N ASP A 131 16.20 3.21 4.49
CA ASP A 131 15.37 2.36 3.65
C ASP A 131 15.11 1.03 4.38
N TYR A 132 13.96 0.42 4.10
CA TYR A 132 13.50 -0.75 4.84
C TYR A 132 13.06 -1.88 3.92
N ARG A 133 13.21 -3.13 4.37
CA ARG A 133 12.55 -4.29 3.78
C ARG A 133 11.41 -4.71 4.70
N LEU A 134 10.21 -4.82 4.13
CA LEU A 134 9.03 -5.37 4.79
C LEU A 134 8.86 -6.83 4.42
N ILE A 135 8.57 -7.68 5.39
CA ILE A 135 8.27 -9.10 5.18
C ILE A 135 7.01 -9.45 5.95
N LEU A 136 6.01 -9.98 5.24
CA LEU A 136 4.81 -10.57 5.83
C LEU A 136 4.82 -12.09 5.57
N ASP A 137 4.92 -12.88 6.64
CA ASP A 137 5.18 -14.32 6.57
C ASP A 137 4.10 -15.13 7.30
N CYS A 138 3.23 -15.80 6.55
CA CYS A 138 2.20 -16.72 7.05
C CYS A 138 2.66 -18.18 7.01
N SER A 139 3.91 -18.46 6.62
CA SER A 139 4.36 -19.83 6.32
C SER A 139 4.75 -20.66 7.55
N GLY A 140 4.95 -20.00 8.69
CA GLY A 140 5.39 -20.66 9.92
C GLY A 140 4.34 -21.59 10.53
N LYS A 141 3.07 -21.16 10.55
CA LYS A 141 1.98 -21.87 11.22
C LYS A 141 0.62 -21.45 10.69
N ASP A 142 -0.33 -22.39 10.61
CA ASP A 142 -1.70 -22.09 10.25
C ASP A 142 -2.30 -21.03 11.19
N ALA A 143 -3.09 -20.14 10.58
CA ALA A 143 -3.75 -19.03 11.21
C ALA A 143 -2.85 -17.98 11.89
N MET A 144 -1.56 -17.93 11.55
CA MET A 144 -0.61 -16.96 12.11
C MET A 144 0.20 -16.28 11.01
N ALA A 145 0.56 -15.03 11.25
CA ALA A 145 1.53 -14.31 10.43
C ALA A 145 2.55 -13.60 11.31
N VAL A 146 3.75 -13.40 10.75
CA VAL A 146 4.80 -12.57 11.32
C VAL A 146 5.11 -11.44 10.35
N LEU A 147 4.99 -10.20 10.81
CA LEU A 147 5.49 -9.02 10.13
C LEU A 147 6.88 -8.69 10.65
N THR A 148 7.82 -8.40 9.75
CA THR A 148 9.19 -7.99 10.09
C THR A 148 9.60 -6.78 9.27
N ILE A 149 10.19 -5.79 9.95
CA ILE A 149 10.83 -4.63 9.32
C ILE A 149 12.34 -4.75 9.52
N ILE A 150 13.07 -4.71 8.41
CA ILE A 150 14.53 -4.80 8.37
C ILE A 150 15.08 -3.49 7.81
N ASP A 151 16.00 -2.85 8.52
CA ASP A 151 16.76 -1.70 8.02
C ASP A 151 17.83 -2.18 7.04
N ILE A 152 17.67 -1.81 5.77
CA ILE A 152 18.60 -2.19 4.70
C ILE A 152 19.65 -1.11 4.43
N THR A 153 19.59 0.02 5.12
CA THR A 153 20.63 1.06 5.10
C THR A 153 21.78 0.71 6.04
N GLU A 154 21.47 0.11 7.20
CA GLU A 154 22.45 -0.22 8.24
C GLU A 154 22.56 -1.74 8.50
N ASN A 155 23.27 -2.46 7.61
CA ASN A 155 23.66 -3.86 7.80
C ASN A 155 22.51 -4.89 7.96
N GLU A 156 21.34 -4.64 7.35
CA GLU A 156 20.19 -5.57 7.37
C GLU A 156 19.71 -5.94 8.79
N LYS A 157 19.68 -4.96 9.69
CA LYS A 157 19.23 -5.18 11.07
C LYS A 157 17.70 -5.25 11.15
N ILE A 158 17.15 -6.25 11.84
CA ILE A 158 15.73 -6.26 12.22
C ILE A 158 15.47 -5.10 13.21
N VAL A 159 14.60 -4.17 12.82
CA VAL A 159 14.22 -3.01 13.64
C VAL A 159 12.98 -3.31 14.45
N ASP A 160 12.00 -3.98 13.84
CA ASP A 160 10.73 -4.29 14.50
C ASP A 160 10.11 -5.59 13.97
N THR A 161 9.27 -6.21 14.79
CA THR A 161 8.52 -7.41 14.44
C THR A 161 7.23 -7.53 15.25
N ALA A 162 6.18 -8.05 14.61
CA ALA A 162 4.93 -8.40 15.26
C ALA A 162 4.43 -9.76 14.78
N GLU A 163 3.89 -10.55 15.70
CA GLU A 163 3.19 -11.80 15.41
C GLU A 163 1.72 -11.63 15.74
N PHE A 164 0.84 -12.03 14.82
CA PHE A 164 -0.60 -11.87 14.97
C PHE A 164 -1.38 -13.00 14.28
N GLU A 165 -2.63 -13.15 14.69
CA GLU A 165 -3.55 -14.14 14.14
C GLU A 165 -4.08 -13.69 12.77
N VAL A 166 -4.11 -14.64 11.84
CA VAL A 166 -4.78 -14.53 10.55
C VAL A 166 -5.79 -15.67 10.44
N MET A 167 -6.98 -15.48 10.99
CA MET A 167 -7.96 -16.58 11.07
C MET A 167 -8.18 -17.24 9.70
N TYR A 168 -8.23 -18.57 9.70
CA TYR A 168 -8.42 -19.45 8.53
C TYR A 168 -7.25 -19.54 7.53
N ALA A 169 -6.15 -18.81 7.73
CA ALA A 169 -5.00 -18.92 6.85
C ALA A 169 -4.34 -20.30 6.92
N LYS A 170 -4.06 -20.89 5.76
CA LYS A 170 -3.21 -22.08 5.65
C LYS A 170 -1.78 -21.65 5.41
N LYS A 171 -0.85 -22.22 6.16
CA LYS A 171 0.58 -21.87 6.09
C LYS A 171 1.23 -22.18 4.74
N ASP A 172 0.63 -23.06 3.94
CA ASP A 172 1.10 -23.37 2.59
C ASP A 172 0.68 -22.32 1.55
N GLY A 173 -0.16 -21.35 1.93
CA GLY A 173 -0.62 -20.27 1.05
C GLY A 173 -1.72 -20.69 0.09
N SER A 174 -2.19 -21.95 0.13
CA SER A 174 -3.14 -22.51 -0.83
C SER A 174 -4.50 -21.80 -0.85
N ASN A 175 -4.81 -21.02 0.19
CA ASN A 175 -6.02 -20.21 0.29
C ASN A 175 -5.76 -18.71 0.52
N LEU A 176 -4.52 -18.26 0.25
CA LEU A 176 -4.08 -16.90 0.51
C LEU A 176 -3.79 -16.16 -0.79
N SER A 177 -4.27 -14.92 -0.89
CA SER A 177 -3.84 -13.95 -1.88
C SER A 177 -3.10 -12.82 -1.16
N MET A 178 -1.83 -12.61 -1.48
CA MET A 178 -1.04 -11.51 -0.92
C MET A 178 -1.31 -10.24 -1.72
N TYR A 179 -1.28 -9.07 -1.10
CA TYR A 179 -1.35 -7.81 -1.82
C TYR A 179 -0.37 -6.78 -1.30
N GLN A 180 0.04 -5.88 -2.20
CA GLN A 180 0.73 -4.64 -1.87
C GLN A 180 -0.28 -3.52 -1.90
N ASP A 181 -0.18 -2.59 -0.95
CA ASP A 181 -1.06 -1.44 -0.88
C ASP A 181 -0.31 -0.17 -0.45
N TYR A 182 -0.71 0.95 -1.04
CA TYR A 182 -0.13 2.27 -0.88
C TYR A 182 -1.26 3.28 -0.84
N ALA A 183 -1.54 3.85 0.33
CA ALA A 183 -2.76 4.60 0.56
C ALA A 183 -2.57 5.85 1.43
N ILE A 184 -3.46 6.82 1.20
CA ILE A 184 -3.79 7.87 2.16
C ILE A 184 -5.24 7.63 2.57
N ASP A 185 -5.47 7.48 3.88
CA ASP A 185 -6.82 7.26 4.40
C ASP A 185 -7.32 8.49 5.14
N PHE A 186 -8.63 8.65 5.13
CA PHE A 186 -9.34 9.65 5.91
C PHE A 186 -9.80 9.07 7.25
N PRO A 187 -9.26 9.51 8.40
CA PRO A 187 -9.87 9.20 9.70
C PRO A 187 -11.28 9.80 9.82
N ASP A 188 -12.09 9.21 10.70
CA ASP A 188 -13.52 9.54 10.82
C ASP A 188 -13.81 11.03 11.07
N ASP A 189 -12.90 11.76 11.73
CA ASP A 189 -13.08 13.19 12.00
C ASP A 189 -12.91 14.09 10.77
N ILE A 190 -12.34 13.58 9.67
CA ILE A 190 -12.21 14.29 8.40
C ILE A 190 -12.99 13.64 7.25
N LYS A 191 -13.78 12.61 7.55
CA LYS A 191 -14.78 12.05 6.63
C LYS A 191 -16.01 12.96 6.58
N LYS A 192 -15.90 14.02 5.79
CA LYS A 192 -16.94 15.04 5.63
C LYS A 192 -17.25 15.31 4.17
N ASP A 193 -18.46 15.73 3.88
CA ASP A 193 -18.81 16.23 2.54
C ASP A 193 -18.25 17.65 2.30
N ARG A 194 -18.40 18.17 1.07
CA ARG A 194 -17.95 19.53 0.73
C ARG A 194 -18.65 20.66 1.50
N MET A 195 -19.76 20.38 2.20
CA MET A 195 -20.43 21.33 3.08
C MET A 195 -19.85 21.30 4.50
N GLY A 196 -18.98 20.31 4.82
CA GLY A 196 -18.36 20.11 6.11
C GLY A 196 -19.16 19.22 7.06
N GLU A 197 -20.23 18.60 6.57
CA GLU A 197 -21.09 17.68 7.33
C GLU A 197 -20.49 16.28 7.32
N ASP A 198 -20.70 15.51 8.40
CA ASP A 198 -20.16 14.15 8.50
C ASP A 198 -20.74 13.24 7.39
N SER A 199 -19.87 12.48 6.74
CA SER A 199 -20.21 11.56 5.65
C SER A 199 -19.54 10.20 5.89
N ALA A 200 -20.32 9.12 5.83
CA ALA A 200 -19.80 7.78 6.14
C ALA A 200 -19.17 7.08 4.93
N ASP A 201 -19.85 7.10 3.77
CA ASP A 201 -19.49 6.27 2.61
C ASP A 201 -19.54 7.03 1.26
N ASP A 202 -19.76 8.36 1.28
CA ASP A 202 -19.68 9.16 0.04
C ASP A 202 -18.22 9.52 -0.25
N TRP A 203 -17.46 8.53 -0.68
CA TRP A 203 -16.03 8.66 -0.96
C TRP A 203 -15.69 9.74 -2.00
N GLU A 204 -16.62 10.05 -2.91
CA GLU A 204 -16.45 11.15 -3.86
C GLU A 204 -16.48 12.50 -3.13
N GLU A 205 -17.51 12.75 -2.32
CA GLU A 205 -17.61 14.01 -1.55
C GLU A 205 -16.54 14.11 -0.46
N ILE A 206 -16.20 13.01 0.21
CA ILE A 206 -15.13 12.96 1.22
C ILE A 206 -13.78 13.32 0.60
N THR A 207 -13.45 12.75 -0.56
CA THR A 207 -12.22 13.10 -1.26
C THR A 207 -12.20 14.56 -1.69
N LEU A 208 -13.33 15.07 -2.19
CA LEU A 208 -13.45 16.48 -2.59
C LEU A 208 -13.33 17.44 -1.39
N TYR A 209 -13.81 17.06 -0.20
CA TYR A 209 -13.62 17.84 1.03
C TYR A 209 -12.14 17.91 1.48
N ASN A 210 -11.35 16.90 1.14
CA ASN A 210 -9.92 16.81 1.44
C ASN A 210 -9.02 17.35 0.31
N THR A 211 -9.60 17.74 -0.83
CA THR A 211 -8.87 18.27 -1.98
C THR A 211 -8.28 19.65 -1.68
N ASP A 212 -7.09 19.91 -2.23
CA ASP A 212 -6.32 21.15 -2.07
C ASP A 212 -5.92 21.49 -0.64
N GLU A 213 -6.01 20.55 0.30
CA GLU A 213 -5.68 20.79 1.71
C GLU A 213 -4.18 20.64 2.02
N ASP A 214 -3.33 20.70 1.00
CA ASP A 214 -1.89 20.46 1.05
C ASP A 214 -1.53 19.00 1.42
N ILE A 215 -2.46 18.06 1.24
CA ILE A 215 -2.25 16.63 1.57
C ILE A 215 -1.54 15.92 0.41
N TYR A 216 -0.41 15.27 0.69
CA TYR A 216 0.31 14.46 -0.30
C TYR A 216 1.24 13.44 0.34
N LEU A 217 1.42 12.29 -0.32
CA LEU A 217 2.45 11.29 -0.09
C LEU A 217 3.14 10.99 -1.43
N ASN A 218 4.31 11.59 -1.63
CA ASN A 218 5.04 11.56 -2.88
C ASN A 218 6.34 10.76 -2.78
N ASN A 219 6.82 10.27 -3.93
CA ASN A 219 8.01 9.45 -4.09
C ASN A 219 7.95 8.10 -3.36
N ILE A 220 6.79 7.47 -3.30
CA ILE A 220 6.65 6.10 -2.80
C ILE A 220 7.42 5.21 -3.79
N ALA A 221 8.58 4.71 -3.38
CA ALA A 221 9.41 3.87 -4.23
C ALA A 221 9.62 2.52 -3.56
N ILE A 222 9.10 1.48 -4.21
CA ILE A 222 9.34 0.08 -3.84
C ILE A 222 10.17 -0.62 -4.89
N GLN A 223 10.88 -1.64 -4.44
CA GLN A 223 11.76 -2.45 -5.26
C GLN A 223 11.85 -3.86 -4.68
N ASP A 224 12.32 -4.78 -5.51
CA ASP A 224 12.50 -6.18 -5.17
C ASP A 224 11.27 -6.83 -4.51
N ALA A 225 10.07 -6.52 -5.02
CA ALA A 225 8.87 -7.18 -4.49
C ALA A 225 8.92 -8.68 -4.83
N LYS A 226 8.75 -9.52 -3.81
CA LYS A 226 8.80 -10.99 -3.89
C LYS A 226 7.54 -11.64 -3.36
N LEU A 227 7.26 -12.81 -3.89
CA LEU A 227 6.25 -13.76 -3.41
C LEU A 227 6.91 -15.10 -3.12
N TYR A 228 6.38 -15.81 -2.13
CA TYR A 228 6.94 -17.08 -1.69
C TYR A 228 5.83 -18.13 -1.56
N SER A 229 6.13 -19.33 -2.03
CA SER A 229 5.28 -20.51 -1.86
C SER A 229 6.15 -21.69 -1.40
N PRO A 230 5.56 -22.86 -1.08
CA PRO A 230 6.34 -24.06 -0.78
C PRO A 230 7.32 -24.48 -1.90
N GLU A 231 7.10 -24.02 -3.13
CA GLU A 231 7.94 -24.33 -4.30
C GLU A 231 9.16 -23.41 -4.41
N GLY A 232 9.15 -22.25 -3.76
CA GLY A 232 10.29 -21.35 -3.72
C GLY A 232 9.95 -19.86 -3.61
N GLU A 233 10.96 -19.05 -3.89
CA GLU A 233 10.89 -17.59 -3.97
C GLU A 233 10.74 -17.14 -5.42
N TYR A 234 9.90 -16.15 -5.64
CA TYR A 234 9.64 -15.58 -6.96
C TYR A 234 9.61 -14.07 -6.91
N THR A 235 10.20 -13.43 -7.92
CA THR A 235 9.92 -12.01 -8.19
C THR A 235 8.42 -11.83 -8.48
N TRP A 236 7.82 -10.80 -7.88
CA TRP A 236 6.42 -10.44 -8.13
C TRP A 236 6.29 -9.79 -9.51
N THR A 237 5.68 -10.52 -10.43
CA THR A 237 5.51 -10.08 -11.82
C THR A 237 4.05 -10.11 -12.24
N LYS A 238 3.75 -9.54 -13.41
CA LYS A 238 2.40 -9.51 -13.98
C LYS A 238 1.78 -10.89 -14.11
N GLU A 239 2.57 -11.94 -14.35
CA GLU A 239 2.08 -13.33 -14.47
C GLU A 239 1.61 -13.91 -13.13
N ARG A 240 2.09 -13.35 -12.01
CA ARG A 240 1.74 -13.74 -10.63
C ARG A 240 0.71 -12.83 -9.99
N THR A 241 0.48 -11.67 -10.59
CA THR A 241 -0.58 -10.72 -10.23
C THR A 241 -1.92 -11.19 -10.77
N ASN A 242 -2.94 -11.19 -9.93
CA ASN A 242 -4.32 -11.38 -10.35
C ASN A 242 -4.93 -10.03 -10.74
N ASP A 243 -4.90 -9.08 -9.81
CA ASP A 243 -5.64 -7.83 -9.94
C ASP A 243 -4.85 -6.59 -9.55
N ARG A 244 -5.29 -5.45 -10.10
CA ARG A 244 -4.79 -4.12 -9.74
C ARG A 244 -5.96 -3.16 -9.56
N PHE A 245 -5.85 -2.33 -8.54
CA PHE A 245 -6.84 -1.31 -8.23
C PHE A 245 -6.15 0.03 -8.05
N MET A 246 -6.82 1.07 -8.50
CA MET A 246 -6.45 2.45 -8.25
C MET A 246 -7.68 3.21 -7.79
N TRP A 247 -7.52 3.97 -6.71
CA TRP A 247 -8.52 4.89 -6.19
C TRP A 247 -7.98 6.32 -6.31
N PRO A 248 -8.76 7.33 -6.74
CA PRO A 248 -10.18 7.32 -7.12
C PRO A 248 -10.51 6.49 -8.35
N HIS A 249 -11.54 5.64 -8.26
CA HIS A 249 -12.04 4.93 -9.43
C HIS A 249 -12.59 5.94 -10.46
N THR A 250 -12.34 5.69 -11.75
CA THR A 250 -12.83 6.49 -12.89
C THR A 250 -14.34 6.72 -12.95
N GLN A 251 -15.14 6.10 -12.08
CA GLN A 251 -16.59 6.29 -12.02
C GLN A 251 -16.97 7.56 -11.25
N TYR A 252 -16.09 8.05 -10.37
CA TYR A 252 -16.28 9.26 -9.58
C TYR A 252 -15.89 10.49 -10.42
N LYS A 253 -16.82 10.90 -11.29
CA LYS A 253 -16.59 11.92 -12.32
C LYS A 253 -16.36 13.33 -11.77
N LYS A 254 -16.70 13.61 -10.51
CA LYS A 254 -16.47 14.92 -9.91
C LYS A 254 -15.00 15.14 -9.50
N ILE A 255 -14.23 14.06 -9.35
CA ILE A 255 -12.79 14.13 -9.11
C ILE A 255 -12.11 14.13 -10.48
N ASP A 256 -11.76 15.32 -10.96
CA ASP A 256 -11.28 15.56 -12.33
C ASP A 256 -9.77 15.81 -12.43
N TYR A 257 -9.04 15.58 -11.34
CA TYR A 257 -7.58 15.66 -11.27
C TYR A 257 -6.96 14.31 -10.84
N ALA A 258 -5.66 14.17 -11.09
CA ALA A 258 -4.93 12.95 -10.79
C ALA A 258 -4.51 12.91 -9.31
N CYS A 259 -5.24 12.16 -8.49
CA CYS A 259 -4.90 11.93 -7.09
C CYS A 259 -3.85 10.82 -6.90
N THR A 260 -3.85 9.84 -7.81
CA THR A 260 -2.97 8.68 -7.74
C THR A 260 -2.26 8.54 -9.07
N SER A 261 -0.93 8.56 -9.04
CA SER A 261 -0.08 8.62 -10.23
C SER A 261 1.09 7.66 -10.13
N ILE A 262 1.14 6.67 -11.03
CA ILE A 262 2.29 5.79 -11.22
C ILE A 262 3.22 6.46 -12.23
N ARG A 263 4.43 6.81 -11.79
CA ARG A 263 5.47 7.40 -12.63
C ARG A 263 6.32 6.34 -13.32
N GLU A 264 6.62 5.26 -12.60
CA GLU A 264 7.40 4.14 -13.13
C GLU A 264 6.83 2.83 -12.56
N GLN A 265 6.73 1.80 -13.41
CA GLN A 265 6.38 0.45 -13.00
C GLN A 265 7.19 -0.54 -13.83
N LYS A 266 7.86 -1.47 -13.18
CA LYS A 266 8.48 -2.62 -13.85
C LYS A 266 7.88 -3.90 -13.32
N MET A 267 7.15 -4.58 -14.20
CA MET A 267 6.39 -5.79 -13.90
C MET A 267 5.37 -5.52 -12.79
N ASP A 268 5.68 -5.88 -11.54
CA ASP A 268 5.06 -5.38 -10.30
C ASP A 268 6.08 -5.44 -9.14
N SER A 269 7.38 -5.52 -9.49
CA SER A 269 8.49 -5.69 -8.53
C SER A 269 9.20 -4.38 -8.21
N GLU A 270 9.00 -3.37 -9.06
CA GLU A 270 9.46 -2.00 -8.85
C GLU A 270 8.32 -1.05 -9.20
N LEU A 271 8.07 -0.09 -8.33
CA LEU A 271 7.03 0.92 -8.50
C LEU A 271 7.53 2.27 -7.98
N LEU A 272 7.23 3.33 -8.71
CA LEU A 272 7.33 4.71 -8.26
C LEU A 272 5.95 5.36 -8.38
N LEU A 273 5.36 5.70 -7.23
CA LEU A 273 4.01 6.19 -7.08
C LEU A 273 4.00 7.54 -6.34
N ASP A 274 3.05 8.39 -6.71
CA ASP A 274 2.68 9.60 -6.00
C ASP A 274 1.18 9.58 -5.68
N LEU A 275 0.84 9.95 -4.45
CA LEU A 275 -0.52 10.22 -3.98
C LEU A 275 -0.60 11.71 -3.64
N ASP A 276 -1.36 12.50 -4.38
CA ASP A 276 -1.41 13.96 -4.21
C ASP A 276 -2.83 14.46 -4.35
N MET A 277 -3.36 15.03 -3.27
CA MET A 277 -4.73 15.54 -3.22
C MET A 277 -4.87 17.00 -3.69
N ASN A 278 -3.83 17.58 -4.29
CA ASN A 278 -3.83 18.97 -4.70
C ASN A 278 -3.94 19.09 -6.22
N HIS A 279 -4.81 19.98 -6.69
CA HIS A 279 -4.86 20.38 -8.08
C HIS A 279 -3.53 21.06 -8.45
N ARG A 280 -2.87 20.52 -9.47
CA ARG A 280 -1.63 21.08 -10.04
C ARG A 280 -1.89 21.75 -11.38
#